data_AF-A0A1S8Y8Z5-F1
#
_entry.id   AF-A0A1S8Y8Z5-F1
#
_cell.length_a   1.000
_cell.length_b   1.000
_cell.length_c   1.000
_cell.angle_alpha   90.00
_cell.angle_beta   90.00
_cell.angle_gamma   90.00
#
_symmetry.space_group_name_H-M   'P 1'
#
loop_
_entity.id
_entity.type
_entity.pdbx_description
1 polymer ?
#
loop_
_entity_poly.entity_id
_entity_poly.type
_entity_poly.pdbx_seq_one_letter_code
_entity_poly.pdbx_strand_id
1 'polypeptide(L)'
;MGSVKLTVKRLYKLHQDRMIKTTATARVYVGQRLIATEEIDGMTESPVSKYIHHDAGPDLPVRVEWECDGIADMTAVGVESCPCCHHDDD
;
A
#
# COMPACT_ATOMS: atom_id res chain seq x y z
N MET A 1 4.50 4.15 -17.85
CA MET A 1 4.62 3.59 -16.49
C MET A 1 3.39 4.00 -15.71
N GLY A 2 2.74 3.03 -15.06
CA GLY A 2 1.63 3.28 -14.14
C GLY A 2 2.14 3.42 -12.71
N SER A 3 1.31 3.98 -11.83
CA SER A 3 1.60 4.05 -10.40
C SER A 3 0.40 3.56 -9.60
N VAL A 4 0.67 2.89 -8.48
CA VAL A 4 -0.34 2.49 -7.49
C VAL A 4 -0.09 3.26 -6.22
N LYS A 5 -1.14 3.91 -5.71
CA LYS A 5 -1.16 4.47 -4.36
C LYS A 5 -1.67 3.40 -3.40
N LEU A 6 -0.77 2.83 -2.62
CA LEU A 6 -1.10 1.98 -1.47
C LEU A 6 -1.32 2.87 -0.25
N THR A 7 -2.49 2.80 0.37
CA THR A 7 -2.80 3.51 1.60
C THR A 7 -3.05 2.51 2.71
N VAL A 8 -2.29 2.61 3.79
CA VAL A 8 -2.49 1.89 5.04
C VAL A 8 -3.31 2.80 5.94
N LYS A 9 -4.57 2.46 6.19
CA LYS A 9 -5.45 3.28 7.03
C LYS A 9 -5.31 2.92 8.51
N ARG A 10 -5.06 1.64 8.79
CA ARG A 10 -4.90 1.10 10.15
C ARG A 10 -3.89 -0.03 10.14
N LEU A 11 -3.04 -0.08 11.15
CA LEU A 11 -2.14 -1.19 11.45
C LEU A 11 -1.89 -1.22 12.95
N TYR A 12 -2.38 -2.23 13.65
CA TYR A 12 -2.10 -2.45 15.07
C TYR A 12 -2.54 -3.85 15.49
N LYS A 13 -2.05 -4.33 16.63
CA LYS A 13 -2.61 -5.50 17.32
C LYS A 13 -3.20 -5.07 18.66
N LEU A 14 -4.23 -5.75 19.13
CA LEU A 14 -4.75 -5.55 20.48
C LEU A 14 -4.05 -6.52 21.44
N HIS A 15 -3.43 -5.98 22.49
CA HIS A 15 -2.82 -6.74 23.57
C HIS A 15 -3.27 -6.16 24.92
N GLN A 16 -4.04 -6.93 25.68
CA GLN A 16 -4.62 -6.50 26.97
C GLN A 16 -5.37 -5.15 26.85
N ASP A 17 -6.23 -5.03 25.84
CA ASP A 17 -7.01 -3.81 25.55
C ASP A 17 -6.18 -2.59 25.12
N ARG A 18 -4.88 -2.76 24.86
CA ARG A 18 -4.01 -1.71 24.32
C ARG A 18 -3.64 -2.00 22.87
N MET A 19 -3.61 -0.94 22.06
CA MET A 19 -3.04 -1.01 20.72
C MET A 19 -1.51 -1.09 20.84
N ILE A 20 -0.94 -2.10 20.19
CA ILE A 20 0.51 -2.31 20.08
C ILE A 20 0.92 -2.36 18.62
N LYS A 21 2.21 -2.11 18.37
CA LYS A 21 2.82 -2.26 17.06
C LYS A 21 2.70 -3.69 16.56
N THR A 22 2.53 -3.86 15.27
CA THR A 22 2.53 -5.16 14.59
C THR A 22 3.18 -5.03 13.22
N THR A 23 3.29 -6.14 12.51
CA THR A 23 3.82 -6.20 11.14
C THR A 23 2.74 -6.75 10.23
N ALA A 24 2.62 -6.14 9.05
CA ALA A 24 1.79 -6.63 7.96
C ALA A 24 2.60 -6.75 6.67
N THR A 25 2.35 -7.81 5.92
CA THR A 25 2.91 -8.01 4.58
C THR A 25 1.82 -7.73 3.56
N ALA A 26 1.94 -6.61 2.84
CA ALA A 26 1.04 -6.24 1.76
C ALA A 26 1.58 -6.73 0.41
N ARG A 27 0.70 -7.31 -0.40
CA ARG A 27 0.98 -7.79 -1.76
C ARG A 27 0.11 -7.01 -2.72
N VAL A 28 0.74 -6.23 -3.60
CA VAL A 28 0.04 -5.33 -4.53
C VAL A 28 0.04 -5.94 -5.92
N TYR A 29 -1.15 -6.06 -6.49
CA TYR A 29 -1.39 -6.68 -7.78
C TYR A 29 -1.97 -5.66 -8.75
N VAL A 30 -1.56 -5.77 -10.02
CA VAL A 30 -2.15 -5.06 -11.16
C VAL A 30 -2.58 -6.12 -12.17
N GLY A 31 -3.88 -6.22 -12.42
CA GLY A 31 -4.48 -7.38 -13.06
C GLY A 31 -4.23 -8.64 -12.23
N GLN A 32 -3.56 -9.62 -12.83
CA GLN A 32 -3.16 -10.87 -12.16
C GLN A 32 -1.68 -10.88 -11.75
N ARG A 33 -0.95 -9.79 -12.01
CA ARG A 33 0.49 -9.71 -11.77
C ARG A 33 0.76 -9.09 -10.42
N LEU A 34 1.53 -9.79 -9.58
CA LEU A 34 2.13 -9.21 -8.39
C LEU A 34 3.20 -8.20 -8.83
N ILE A 35 3.02 -6.93 -8.46
CA ILE A 35 3.96 -5.85 -8.81
C ILE A 35 4.89 -5.48 -7.64
N ALA A 36 4.45 -5.69 -6.41
CA ALA A 36 5.22 -5.37 -5.21
C ALA A 36 4.78 -6.19 -4.00
N THR A 37 5.74 -6.47 -3.11
CA THR A 37 5.49 -6.98 -1.77
C THR A 37 6.13 -6.03 -0.78
N GLU A 38 5.34 -5.55 0.17
CA GLU A 38 5.68 -4.49 1.11
C GLU A 38 5.53 -5.01 2.52
N GLU A 39 6.63 -4.99 3.28
CA GLU A 39 6.58 -5.22 4.72
C GLU A 39 6.37 -3.87 5.41
N ILE A 40 5.31 -3.78 6.20
CA ILE A 40 4.93 -2.57 6.93
C ILE A 40 4.98 -2.91 8.41
N ASP A 41 5.90 -2.28 9.13
CA ASP A 41 6.04 -2.41 10.56
C ASP A 41 5.51 -1.16 11.28
N GLY A 42 5.00 -1.36 12.49
CA GLY A 42 4.69 -0.28 13.42
C GLY A 42 3.23 -0.21 13.81
N MET A 43 2.76 1.02 14.02
CA MET A 43 1.39 1.31 14.42
C MET A 43 0.89 2.50 13.61
N THR A 44 -0.21 2.30 12.88
CA THR A 44 -0.81 3.32 12.02
C THR A 44 -2.15 3.73 12.58
N GLU A 45 -2.18 4.86 13.29
CA GLU A 45 -3.41 5.51 13.78
C GLU A 45 -3.96 6.52 12.76
N SER A 46 -3.08 7.04 11.89
CA SER A 46 -3.40 7.98 10.81
C SER A 46 -3.01 7.40 9.45
N PRO A 47 -3.83 7.57 8.39
CA PRO A 47 -3.56 6.96 7.10
C PRO A 47 -2.21 7.39 6.51
N VAL A 48 -1.37 6.42 6.15
CA VAL A 48 -0.11 6.65 5.44
C VAL A 48 -0.21 6.09 4.03
N SER A 49 0.39 6.79 3.05
CA SER A 49 0.35 6.37 1.66
C SER A 49 1.75 6.17 1.10
N LYS A 50 1.92 5.09 0.34
CA LYS A 50 3.11 4.79 -0.46
C LYS A 50 2.73 4.73 -1.92
N TYR A 51 3.58 5.26 -2.80
CA TYR A 51 3.42 5.14 -4.23
C TYR A 51 4.36 4.06 -4.76
N ILE A 52 3.83 3.17 -5.59
CA ILE A 52 4.54 2.03 -6.18
C ILE A 52 4.44 2.15 -7.69
N HIS A 53 5.57 2.31 -8.36
CA HIS A 53 5.63 2.40 -9.81
C HIS A 53 5.66 1.02 -10.45
N HIS A 54 4.99 0.85 -11.59
CA HIS A 54 4.98 -0.41 -12.34
C HIS A 54 4.94 -0.22 -13.85
N ASP A 55 5.43 -1.22 -14.55
CA ASP A 55 5.38 -1.31 -16.02
C ASP A 55 4.17 -2.09 -16.56
N ALA A 56 3.26 -2.53 -15.69
CA ALA A 56 1.97 -3.09 -16.11
C ALA A 56 1.08 -2.03 -16.80
N GLY A 57 0.17 -2.47 -17.65
CA GLY A 57 -0.74 -1.59 -18.40
C GLY A 57 -1.59 -0.69 -17.48
N PRO A 58 -1.83 0.58 -17.85
CA PRO A 58 -2.50 1.57 -16.99
C PRO A 58 -3.96 1.24 -16.69
N ASP A 59 -4.65 0.50 -17.58
CA ASP A 59 -6.07 0.15 -17.46
C ASP A 59 -6.33 -1.16 -16.70
N LEU A 60 -5.31 -1.75 -16.08
CA LEU A 60 -5.48 -3.01 -15.35
C LEU A 60 -6.03 -2.77 -13.94
N PRO A 61 -6.93 -3.65 -13.45
CA PRO A 61 -7.52 -3.48 -12.12
C PRO A 61 -6.45 -3.63 -11.04
N VAL A 62 -6.45 -2.72 -10.06
CA VAL A 62 -5.51 -2.73 -8.94
C VAL A 62 -6.14 -3.42 -7.74
N ARG A 63 -5.37 -4.29 -7.08
CA ARG A 63 -5.79 -5.01 -5.88
C ARG A 63 -4.64 -5.06 -4.88
N VAL A 64 -4.96 -5.02 -3.60
CA VAL A 64 -4.01 -5.32 -2.53
C VAL A 64 -4.56 -6.44 -1.68
N GLU A 65 -3.69 -7.38 -1.33
CA GLU A 65 -3.95 -8.43 -0.35
C GLU A 65 -2.92 -8.24 0.77
N TRP A 66 -3.28 -8.55 2.01
CA TRP A 66 -2.34 -8.41 3.12
C TRP A 66 -2.52 -9.53 4.13
N GLU A 67 -1.42 -9.85 4.80
CA GLU A 67 -1.38 -10.72 5.96
C GLU A 67 -0.86 -9.90 7.14
N CYS A 68 -1.51 -10.01 8.30
CA CYS A 68 -1.15 -9.26 9.49
C CYS A 68 -1.51 -10.07 10.74
N ASP A 69 -0.64 -10.06 11.74
CA ASP A 69 -0.96 -10.55 13.08
C ASP A 69 -1.66 -9.44 13.87
N GLY A 70 -2.94 -9.18 13.55
CA GLY A 70 -3.73 -8.12 14.17
C GLY A 70 -4.79 -7.51 13.25
N ILE A 71 -4.96 -6.19 13.37
CA ILE A 71 -5.85 -5.38 12.55
C ILE A 71 -5.03 -4.63 11.52
N ALA A 72 -5.35 -4.83 10.25
CA ALA A 72 -4.84 -4.05 9.14
C ALA A 72 -5.97 -3.68 8.18
N ASP A 73 -6.01 -2.41 7.75
CA ASP A 73 -6.89 -1.93 6.68
C ASP A 73 -6.02 -1.23 5.62
N MET A 74 -6.02 -1.79 4.41
CA MET A 74 -5.23 -1.27 3.30
C MET A 74 -6.08 -1.12 2.05
N THR A 75 -5.79 -0.10 1.26
CA THR A 75 -6.43 0.13 -0.04
C THR A 75 -5.37 0.46 -1.07
N ALA A 76 -5.52 -0.07 -2.28
CA ALA A 76 -4.64 0.25 -3.40
C ALA A 76 -5.48 0.77 -4.57
N VAL A 77 -5.05 1.90 -5.13
CA VAL A 77 -5.70 2.53 -6.29
C VAL A 77 -4.67 2.87 -7.35
N GLY A 78 -5.01 2.64 -8.62
CA GLY A 78 -4.21 3.11 -9.74
C GLY A 78 -4.26 4.64 -9.82
N VAL A 79 -3.12 5.27 -10.07
CA VAL A 79 -3.01 6.71 -10.28
C VAL A 79 -2.22 6.96 -11.56
N GLU A 80 -2.79 7.76 -12.45
CA GLU A 80 -2.18 8.11 -13.75
C GLU A 80 -1.08 9.17 -13.60
N SER A 81 -1.16 9.98 -12.54
CA SER A 81 -0.21 11.05 -12.27
C SER A 81 0.35 10.90 -10.86
N CYS A 82 1.61 10.48 -10.76
CA CYS A 82 2.33 10.53 -9.50
C CYS A 82 2.77 12.00 -9.25
N PRO A 83 2.50 12.59 -8.08
CA PRO A 83 2.91 13.98 -7.80
C PRO A 83 4.43 14.20 -7.82
N CYS A 84 5.23 13.13 -7.86
CA CYS A 84 6.68 13.18 -8.05
C CYS A 84 7.13 13.33 -9.51
N CYS A 85 6.27 13.09 -10.50
CA CYS A 85 6.66 13.15 -11.93
C CYS A 85 6.49 14.56 -12.56
N HIS A 86 6.13 15.58 -11.77
CA HIS A 86 5.98 16.97 -12.22
C HIS A 86 7.20 17.85 -11.84
N HIS A 87 8.33 17.27 -11.43
CA HIS A 87 9.50 18.01 -10.94
C HIS A 87 10.83 17.59 -11.58
N ASP A 88 10.85 17.21 -12.86
CA ASP A 88 12.12 17.07 -13.58
C ASP A 88 11.94 17.60 -15.00
N ASP A 89 12.06 18.92 -15.15
CA ASP A 89 12.51 19.60 -16.37
C ASP A 89 13.03 20.99 -15.95
N ASP A 90 14.35 21.09 -15.77
CA ASP A 90 15.15 22.32 -15.83
C ASP A 90 15.66 22.49 -17.26
#